data_AF-A0A9E6X129-F1
#
_entry.id   AF-A0A9E6X129-F1
#
_cell.length_a   1.000
_cell.length_b   1.000
_cell.length_c   1.000
_cell.angle_alpha   90.00
_cell.angle_beta   90.00
_cell.angle_gamma   90.00
#
_symmetry.space_group_name_H-M   'P 1'
#
loop_
_entity.id
_entity.type
_entity.pdbx_description
1 polymer ?
#
loop_
_entity_poly.entity_id
_entity_poly.type
_entity_poly.pdbx_seq_one_letter_code
_entity_poly.pdbx_strand_id
1 'polypeptide(L)'
;MTDTAAAPTDPNAVLARYRQRREQAVTAPQGNLALVNTQWFTGDPEGPAQPVWGVPGLWSPLPAGESGLKVTASATDDIFVDEVLVDGSAIVRGKDDPNPGAIRFSGTQTGFVIASEEGDYALRVWDAESEAIQQFGSIDAFPFNRDWIIQATFTPIEGGKTVGFEHLKDDGKTRDMVVPGEITFSKDGVDYNLAAFKSGRALQLVFADTTNGDSTYSVGRFLFVVPNEDGTVTLDFNLAVLPPCAFSYNFNCPLPPAQNRFAVPIEAGEKNVLNKEGALLSLSPSAH
;
A
#
# COMPACT_ATOMS: atom_id res chain seq x y z
N MET A 1 -28.13 -28.62 -28.73
CA MET A 1 -26.78 -28.28 -28.27
C MET A 1 -26.90 -28.01 -26.78
N THR A 2 -26.33 -28.88 -25.97
CA THR A 2 -26.40 -28.82 -24.51
C THR A 2 -25.57 -27.65 -24.00
N ASP A 3 -26.27 -26.70 -23.38
CA ASP A 3 -25.72 -25.61 -22.59
C ASP A 3 -24.85 -26.22 -21.48
N THR A 4 -23.53 -26.08 -21.61
CA THR A 4 -22.59 -26.55 -20.60
C THR A 4 -22.43 -25.40 -19.62
N ALA A 5 -23.40 -25.27 -18.71
CA ALA A 5 -23.25 -24.39 -17.56
C ALA A 5 -21.95 -24.81 -16.84
N ALA A 6 -20.96 -23.91 -16.81
CA ALA A 6 -19.73 -24.13 -16.06
C ALA A 6 -20.10 -24.48 -14.62
N ALA A 7 -19.51 -25.56 -14.08
CA ALA A 7 -19.74 -25.96 -12.70
C ALA A 7 -19.46 -24.76 -11.76
N PRO A 8 -20.26 -24.56 -10.70
CA PRO A 8 -20.02 -23.48 -9.75
C PRO A 8 -18.59 -23.59 -9.20
N THR A 9 -17.81 -22.53 -9.32
CA THR A 9 -16.44 -22.49 -8.78
C THR A 9 -16.50 -22.55 -7.25
N ASP A 10 -15.81 -23.51 -6.63
CA ASP A 10 -15.70 -23.61 -5.17
C ASP A 10 -15.11 -22.30 -4.59
N PRO A 11 -15.83 -21.57 -3.72
CA PRO A 11 -15.35 -20.32 -3.13
C PRO A 11 -14.02 -20.46 -2.39
N ASN A 12 -13.75 -21.62 -1.77
CA ASN A 12 -12.48 -21.87 -1.09
C ASN A 12 -11.34 -21.97 -2.09
N ALA A 13 -11.54 -22.64 -3.23
CA ALA A 13 -10.56 -22.71 -4.30
C ALA A 13 -10.28 -21.33 -4.93
N VAL A 14 -11.30 -20.47 -5.08
CA VAL A 14 -11.12 -19.08 -5.54
C VAL A 14 -10.30 -18.29 -4.53
N LEU A 15 -10.64 -18.37 -3.24
CA LEU A 15 -9.94 -17.67 -2.17
C LEU A 15 -8.49 -18.15 -2.01
N ALA A 16 -8.23 -19.45 -2.13
CA ALA A 16 -6.87 -19.99 -2.08
C ALA A 16 -5.99 -19.43 -3.22
N ARG A 17 -6.52 -19.37 -4.45
CA ARG A 17 -5.83 -18.73 -5.59
C ARG A 17 -5.59 -17.24 -5.36
N TYR A 18 -6.56 -16.55 -4.75
CA TYR A 18 -6.41 -15.16 -4.38
C TYR A 18 -5.25 -14.96 -3.40
N ARG A 19 -5.23 -15.75 -2.31
CA ARG A 19 -4.16 -15.72 -1.30
C ARG A 19 -2.78 -16.03 -1.89
N GLN A 20 -2.68 -17.04 -2.74
CA GLN A 20 -1.41 -17.35 -3.42
C GLN A 20 -0.89 -16.17 -4.24
N ARG A 21 -1.77 -15.48 -4.99
CA ARG A 21 -1.37 -14.27 -5.73
C ARG A 21 -0.97 -13.12 -4.81
N ARG A 22 -1.59 -13.01 -3.64
CA ARG A 22 -1.22 -12.02 -2.62
C ARG A 22 0.18 -12.25 -2.10
N GLU A 23 0.53 -13.49 -1.75
CA GLU A 23 1.88 -13.85 -1.30
C GLU A 23 2.95 -13.58 -2.39
N GLN A 24 2.65 -13.92 -3.64
CA GLN A 24 3.51 -13.60 -4.78
C GLN A 24 3.69 -12.08 -4.98
N ALA A 25 2.62 -11.31 -4.81
CA ALA A 25 2.66 -9.87 -5.00
C ALA A 25 3.49 -9.16 -3.91
N VAL A 26 3.40 -9.59 -2.65
CA VAL A 26 4.15 -8.96 -1.55
C VAL A 26 5.64 -9.31 -1.57
N THR A 27 6.01 -10.45 -2.16
CA THR A 27 7.39 -10.94 -2.32
C THR A 27 8.02 -10.62 -3.69
N ALA A 28 7.29 -9.95 -4.59
CA ALA A 28 7.84 -9.53 -5.88
C ALA A 28 9.05 -8.58 -5.70
N PRO A 29 9.92 -8.39 -6.72
CA PRO A 29 11.09 -7.52 -6.62
C PRO A 29 10.81 -6.07 -6.18
N GLN A 30 9.60 -5.57 -6.46
CA GLN A 30 9.09 -4.28 -5.96
C GLN A 30 7.81 -4.43 -5.13
N GLY A 31 7.61 -5.62 -4.56
CA GLY A 31 6.53 -5.93 -3.62
C GLY A 31 6.73 -5.24 -2.28
N ASN A 32 5.72 -5.35 -1.41
CA ASN A 32 5.72 -4.62 -0.14
C ASN A 32 6.89 -5.03 0.78
N LEU A 33 7.26 -6.31 0.80
CA LEU A 33 8.38 -6.80 1.62
C LEU A 33 9.74 -6.38 1.06
N ALA A 34 9.83 -6.04 -0.23
CA ALA A 34 11.06 -5.57 -0.84
C ALA A 34 11.38 -4.11 -0.47
N LEU A 35 10.42 -3.29 0.00
CA LEU A 35 10.69 -1.88 0.33
C LEU A 35 11.56 -1.77 1.61
N VAL A 36 12.84 -1.47 1.44
CA VAL A 36 13.84 -1.40 2.51
C VAL A 36 14.13 0.01 3.01
N ASN A 37 13.84 1.06 2.22
CA ASN A 37 14.03 2.45 2.65
C ASN A 37 13.02 3.41 1.97
N THR A 38 12.52 4.38 2.74
CA THR A 38 11.91 5.61 2.22
C THR A 38 12.57 6.79 2.94
N GLN A 39 13.43 7.54 2.25
CA GLN A 39 14.09 8.73 2.78
C GLN A 39 13.51 9.99 2.14
N TRP A 40 12.93 10.87 2.96
CA TRP A 40 12.42 12.17 2.54
C TRP A 40 13.53 13.21 2.52
N PHE A 41 13.50 14.08 1.51
CA PHE A 41 14.41 15.20 1.35
C PHE A 41 13.62 16.48 1.56
N THR A 42 13.68 16.98 2.78
CA THR A 42 13.14 18.29 3.16
C THR A 42 14.31 19.24 3.35
N GLY A 43 14.39 20.33 2.59
CA GLY A 43 15.48 21.29 2.73
C GLY A 43 15.85 22.09 1.48
N ASP A 44 16.90 22.88 1.63
CA ASP A 44 17.43 23.77 0.60
C ASP A 44 18.08 22.97 -0.55
N PRO A 45 17.64 23.15 -1.81
CA PRO A 45 18.29 22.58 -3.00
C PRO A 45 19.76 22.96 -3.17
N GLU A 46 20.19 24.08 -2.57
CA GLU A 46 21.59 24.53 -2.52
C GLU A 46 22.35 23.99 -1.29
N GLY A 47 21.66 23.27 -0.40
CA GLY A 47 22.25 22.61 0.76
C GLY A 47 23.16 21.44 0.40
N PRO A 48 23.90 20.89 1.39
CA PRO A 48 24.77 19.75 1.16
C PRO A 48 23.96 18.52 0.75
N ALA A 49 24.44 17.81 -0.27
CA ALA A 49 23.88 16.52 -0.65
C ALA A 49 24.05 15.51 0.50
N GLN A 50 23.06 14.62 0.66
CA GLN A 50 22.91 13.75 1.81
C GLN A 50 23.08 12.28 1.38
N PRO A 51 23.73 11.43 2.21
CA PRO A 51 23.73 10.00 1.95
C PRO A 51 22.33 9.41 2.17
N VAL A 52 22.08 8.27 1.53
CA VAL A 52 20.88 7.45 1.77
C VAL A 52 21.31 6.10 2.26
N TRP A 53 20.74 5.65 3.39
CA TRP A 53 21.11 4.37 3.96
C TRP A 53 20.81 3.22 2.99
N GLY A 54 21.77 2.29 2.87
CA GLY A 54 21.64 1.08 2.08
C GLY A 54 21.92 1.24 0.58
N VAL A 55 22.17 2.46 0.08
CA VAL A 55 22.48 2.70 -1.34
C VAL A 55 23.61 3.72 -1.52
N PRO A 56 24.40 3.65 -2.61
CA PRO A 56 25.47 4.60 -2.86
C PRO A 56 24.97 5.96 -3.37
N GLY A 57 25.92 6.89 -3.53
CA GLY A 57 25.67 8.24 -4.03
C GLY A 57 25.21 9.23 -2.97
N LEU A 58 25.27 10.52 -3.33
CA LEU A 58 24.78 11.63 -2.52
C LEU A 58 23.58 12.27 -3.21
N TRP A 59 22.55 12.54 -2.43
CA TRP A 59 21.22 12.90 -2.93
C TRP A 59 20.82 14.28 -2.42
N SER A 60 20.20 15.09 -3.27
CA SER A 60 19.68 16.40 -2.87
C SER A 60 18.31 16.67 -3.50
N PRO A 61 17.46 17.49 -2.87
CA PRO A 61 16.25 17.98 -3.52
C PRO A 61 16.61 18.85 -4.74
N LEU A 62 15.65 18.97 -5.65
CA LEU A 62 15.69 19.92 -6.77
C LEU A 62 15.03 21.26 -6.38
N PRO A 63 15.28 22.35 -7.13
CA PRO A 63 14.55 23.60 -6.96
C PRO A 63 13.03 23.43 -6.95
N ALA A 64 12.34 24.31 -6.23
CA ALA A 64 10.88 24.27 -6.13
C ALA A 64 10.22 24.31 -7.53
N GLY A 65 9.31 23.36 -7.78
CA GLY A 65 8.61 23.20 -9.05
C GLY A 65 9.27 22.22 -10.03
N GLU A 66 10.48 21.73 -9.75
CA GLU A 66 11.09 20.63 -10.49
C GLU A 66 10.71 19.27 -9.87
N SER A 67 10.50 18.25 -10.73
CA SER A 67 10.12 16.92 -10.29
C SER A 67 11.33 16.02 -10.06
N GLY A 68 11.51 15.60 -8.81
CA GLY A 68 12.43 14.53 -8.45
C GLY A 68 13.61 14.94 -7.56
N LEU A 69 14.71 14.19 -7.67
CA LEU A 69 15.93 14.37 -6.88
C LEU A 69 17.16 14.41 -7.79
N LYS A 70 18.22 15.08 -7.34
CA LYS A 70 19.55 14.99 -7.94
C LYS A 70 20.38 13.96 -7.20
N VAL A 71 21.02 13.06 -7.93
CA VAL A 71 22.06 12.15 -7.42
C VAL A 71 23.42 12.61 -7.93
N THR A 72 24.43 12.56 -7.07
CA THR A 72 25.84 12.74 -7.43
C THR A 72 26.62 11.51 -7.00
N ALA A 73 27.32 10.90 -7.95
CA ALA A 73 28.04 9.64 -7.76
C ALA A 73 29.19 9.53 -8.78
N SER A 74 30.11 8.61 -8.51
CA SER A 74 31.17 8.23 -9.43
C SER A 74 30.77 6.98 -10.22
N ALA A 75 31.43 6.74 -11.35
CA ALA A 75 31.26 5.48 -12.09
C ALA A 75 31.51 4.21 -11.23
N THR A 76 32.30 4.31 -10.15
CA THR A 76 32.56 3.17 -9.24
C THR A 76 31.41 2.85 -8.29
N ASP A 77 30.43 3.75 -8.14
CA ASP A 77 29.24 3.54 -7.33
C ASP A 77 28.18 2.66 -8.03
N ASP A 78 28.37 2.36 -9.32
CA ASP A 78 27.51 1.50 -10.16
C ASP A 78 26.01 1.89 -10.16
N ILE A 79 25.72 3.19 -10.02
CA ILE A 79 24.34 3.71 -10.06
C ILE A 79 23.93 3.95 -11.50
N PHE A 80 22.74 3.45 -11.88
CA PHE A 80 22.14 3.72 -13.18
C PHE A 80 20.82 4.46 -13.00
N VAL A 81 20.65 5.54 -13.76
CA VAL A 81 19.38 6.27 -13.89
C VAL A 81 18.93 6.10 -15.33
N ASP A 82 17.75 5.52 -15.53
CA ASP A 82 17.20 5.21 -16.86
C ASP A 82 18.21 4.44 -17.74
N GLU A 83 18.86 3.43 -17.15
CA GLU A 83 19.90 2.59 -17.78
C GLU A 83 21.20 3.31 -18.16
N VAL A 84 21.37 4.58 -17.77
CA VAL A 84 22.61 5.35 -17.95
C VAL A 84 23.42 5.36 -16.66
N LEU A 85 24.68 4.92 -16.75
CA LEU A 85 25.62 4.97 -15.62
C LEU A 85 25.87 6.43 -15.20
N VAL A 86 25.76 6.70 -13.90
CA VAL A 86 26.03 8.02 -13.32
C VAL A 86 27.53 8.18 -13.05
N ASP A 87 28.12 9.22 -13.63
CA ASP A 87 29.48 9.69 -13.31
C ASP A 87 29.46 11.23 -13.28
N GLY A 88 29.45 11.80 -12.08
CA GLY A 88 29.07 13.19 -11.83
C GLY A 88 27.66 13.29 -11.26
N SER A 89 26.78 14.08 -11.89
CA SER A 89 25.41 14.31 -11.40
C SER A 89 24.35 13.90 -12.43
N ALA A 90 23.24 13.35 -11.94
CA ALA A 90 22.06 13.01 -12.73
C ALA A 90 20.77 13.41 -12.00
N ILE A 91 19.70 13.65 -12.76
CA ILE A 91 18.36 13.92 -12.22
C ILE A 91 17.52 12.64 -12.32
N VAL A 92 16.94 12.23 -11.20
CA VAL A 92 15.92 11.18 -11.14
C VAL A 92 14.56 11.82 -11.01
N ARG A 93 13.78 11.79 -12.10
CA ARG A 93 12.45 12.39 -12.16
C ARG A 93 11.46 11.65 -11.27
N GLY A 94 10.61 12.39 -10.56
CA GLY A 94 9.60 11.86 -9.64
C GLY A 94 8.48 11.10 -10.36
N LYS A 95 7.69 10.32 -9.60
CA LYS A 95 6.51 9.59 -10.11
C LYS A 95 5.37 10.49 -10.60
N ASP A 96 5.40 11.76 -10.23
CA ASP A 96 4.55 12.86 -10.69
C ASP A 96 4.98 13.45 -12.05
N ASP A 97 6.19 13.13 -12.54
CA ASP A 97 6.64 13.46 -13.89
C ASP A 97 5.96 12.56 -14.94
N PRO A 98 5.64 13.04 -16.16
CA PRO A 98 5.11 12.21 -17.25
C PRO A 98 6.03 11.05 -17.67
N ASN A 99 7.33 11.18 -17.45
CA ASN A 99 8.36 10.19 -17.76
C ASN A 99 9.23 9.91 -16.52
N PRO A 100 8.68 9.25 -15.48
CA PRO A 100 9.35 9.08 -14.21
C PRO A 100 10.65 8.28 -14.35
N GLY A 101 11.68 8.67 -13.59
CA GLY A 101 12.98 8.01 -13.62
C GLY A 101 12.98 6.67 -12.88
N ALA A 102 13.79 5.72 -13.34
CA ALA A 102 14.08 4.47 -12.65
C ALA A 102 15.54 4.39 -12.24
N ILE A 103 15.81 3.87 -11.03
CA ILE A 103 17.15 3.72 -10.49
C ILE A 103 17.48 2.25 -10.34
N ARG A 104 18.70 1.85 -10.71
CA ARG A 104 19.31 0.57 -10.32
C ARG A 104 20.58 0.85 -9.51
N PHE A 105 20.66 0.23 -8.33
CA PHE A 105 21.81 0.29 -7.43
C PHE A 105 22.65 -0.99 -7.45
N SER A 106 22.02 -2.14 -7.72
CA SER A 106 22.68 -3.44 -7.80
C SER A 106 21.83 -4.42 -8.64
N GLY A 107 22.18 -5.71 -8.64
CA GLY A 107 21.36 -6.76 -9.26
C GLY A 107 20.02 -7.00 -8.56
N THR A 108 19.90 -6.62 -7.28
CA THR A 108 18.68 -6.83 -6.46
C THR A 108 18.03 -5.53 -6.02
N GLN A 109 18.78 -4.42 -6.01
CA GLN A 109 18.32 -3.13 -5.51
C GLN A 109 17.93 -2.16 -6.61
N THR A 110 16.70 -1.65 -6.52
CA THR A 110 16.13 -0.64 -7.41
C THR A 110 15.52 0.50 -6.62
N GLY A 111 15.27 1.63 -7.26
CA GLY A 111 14.62 2.76 -6.62
C GLY A 111 13.83 3.64 -7.58
N PHE A 112 12.99 4.48 -6.99
CA PHE A 112 12.33 5.58 -7.68
C PHE A 112 11.99 6.69 -6.69
N VAL A 113 11.71 7.87 -7.23
CA VAL A 113 11.37 9.06 -6.45
C VAL A 113 9.86 9.27 -6.42
N ILE A 114 9.31 9.56 -5.24
CA ILE A 114 7.90 9.93 -5.05
C ILE A 114 7.80 11.37 -4.54
N ALA A 115 6.67 12.03 -4.83
CA ALA A 115 6.33 13.34 -4.29
C ALA A 115 5.37 13.21 -3.10
N SER A 116 5.47 14.11 -2.12
CA SER A 116 4.43 14.40 -1.15
C SER A 116 3.42 15.39 -1.75
N GLU A 117 2.26 15.53 -1.09
CA GLU A 117 1.30 16.60 -1.43
C GLU A 117 1.85 18.00 -1.15
N GLU A 118 2.83 18.12 -0.25
CA GLU A 118 3.47 19.39 0.12
C GLU A 118 4.60 19.77 -0.85
N GLY A 119 4.91 18.89 -1.83
CA GLY A 119 5.92 19.12 -2.85
C GLY A 119 7.33 18.63 -2.50
N ASP A 120 7.50 17.96 -1.36
CA ASP A 120 8.75 17.30 -0.99
C ASP A 120 8.92 15.98 -1.75
N TYR A 121 10.16 15.55 -1.94
CA TYR A 121 10.46 14.29 -2.63
C TYR A 121 11.10 13.28 -1.68
N ALA A 122 10.76 12.00 -1.88
CA ALA A 122 11.40 10.89 -1.20
C ALA A 122 12.01 9.90 -2.20
N LEU A 123 13.22 9.44 -1.90
CA LEU A 123 13.77 8.26 -2.53
C LEU A 123 13.23 7.02 -1.84
N ARG A 124 12.62 6.12 -2.61
CA ARG A 124 12.28 4.78 -2.14
C ARG A 124 13.22 3.75 -2.76
N VAL A 125 13.66 2.81 -1.94
CA VAL A 125 14.60 1.74 -2.31
C VAL A 125 13.95 0.39 -2.03
N TRP A 126 13.95 -0.48 -3.05
CA TRP A 126 13.54 -1.87 -2.96
C TRP A 126 14.74 -2.78 -3.11
N ASP A 127 14.76 -3.85 -2.32
CA ASP A 127 15.68 -4.97 -2.44
C ASP A 127 14.90 -6.26 -2.65
N ALA A 128 15.07 -6.89 -3.82
CA ALA A 128 14.41 -8.14 -4.16
C ALA A 128 14.87 -9.32 -3.26
N GLU A 129 15.96 -9.16 -2.53
CA GLU A 129 16.48 -10.13 -1.55
C GLU A 129 16.43 -9.59 -0.11
N SER A 130 15.52 -8.66 0.18
CA SER A 130 15.38 -8.08 1.53
C SER A 130 15.28 -9.14 2.63
N GLU A 131 15.77 -8.82 3.83
CA GLU A 131 15.62 -9.70 5.00
C GLU A 131 14.16 -10.10 5.25
N ALA A 132 13.23 -9.16 5.05
CA ALA A 132 11.80 -9.41 5.19
C ALA A 132 11.29 -10.46 4.18
N ILE A 133 11.74 -10.44 2.92
CA ILE A 133 11.45 -11.50 1.93
C ILE A 133 12.08 -12.82 2.37
N GLN A 134 13.33 -12.80 2.84
CA GLN A 134 14.04 -14.01 3.26
C GLN A 134 13.41 -14.67 4.49
N GLN A 135 12.77 -13.90 5.37
CA GLN A 135 12.11 -14.42 6.58
C GLN A 135 10.63 -14.70 6.39
N PHE A 136 9.99 -14.16 5.35
CA PHE A 136 8.56 -14.32 5.08
C PHE A 136 8.17 -15.80 4.96
N GLY A 137 7.18 -16.20 5.77
CA GLY A 137 6.57 -17.53 5.73
C GLY A 137 5.25 -17.51 4.98
N SER A 138 4.30 -16.68 5.43
CA SER A 138 2.96 -16.60 4.85
C SER A 138 2.21 -15.36 5.32
N ILE A 139 1.03 -15.13 4.72
CA ILE A 139 0.02 -14.23 5.29
C ILE A 139 -1.01 -15.08 6.04
N ASP A 140 -1.11 -14.90 7.35
CA ASP A 140 -2.17 -15.52 8.16
C ASP A 140 -3.53 -14.93 7.77
N ALA A 141 -4.59 -15.74 7.81
CA ALA A 141 -5.92 -15.33 7.39
C ALA A 141 -7.00 -16.18 8.05
N PHE A 142 -8.18 -15.59 8.25
CA PHE A 142 -9.35 -16.32 8.74
C PHE A 142 -9.80 -17.41 7.74
N PRO A 143 -10.50 -18.46 8.17
CA PRO A 143 -11.25 -19.33 7.27
C PRO A 143 -12.26 -18.55 6.42
N PHE A 144 -12.69 -19.12 5.30
CA PHE A 144 -13.77 -18.52 4.51
C PHE A 144 -15.03 -18.37 5.37
N ASN A 145 -15.61 -17.18 5.37
CA ASN A 145 -16.80 -16.85 6.13
C ASN A 145 -17.84 -16.18 5.24
N ARG A 146 -18.96 -16.87 5.03
CA ARG A 146 -20.06 -16.39 4.18
C ARG A 146 -20.84 -15.22 4.81
N ASP A 147 -20.86 -15.13 6.14
CA ASP A 147 -21.60 -14.08 6.86
C ASP A 147 -20.96 -12.69 6.71
N TRP A 148 -19.72 -12.67 6.21
CA TRP A 148 -18.94 -11.49 5.86
C TRP A 148 -18.92 -11.20 4.35
N ILE A 149 -19.86 -11.77 3.60
CA ILE A 149 -20.20 -11.34 2.25
C ILE A 149 -21.47 -10.51 2.32
N ILE A 150 -21.32 -9.19 2.23
CA ILE A 150 -22.41 -8.23 2.45
C ILE A 150 -22.84 -7.63 1.13
N GLN A 151 -24.14 -7.60 0.88
CA GLN A 151 -24.72 -6.80 -0.20
C GLN A 151 -25.00 -5.40 0.33
N ALA A 152 -24.48 -4.40 -0.38
CA ALA A 152 -24.58 -3.01 -0.02
C ALA A 152 -24.99 -2.17 -1.23
N THR A 153 -25.35 -0.92 -0.98
CA THR A 153 -25.70 0.07 -2.00
C THR A 153 -24.62 1.14 -2.06
N PHE A 154 -24.09 1.38 -3.24
CA PHE A 154 -23.23 2.51 -3.54
C PHE A 154 -24.06 3.67 -4.09
N THR A 155 -24.04 4.81 -3.42
CA THR A 155 -24.69 6.04 -3.86
C THR A 155 -23.63 7.07 -4.25
N PRO A 156 -23.47 7.42 -5.53
CA PRO A 156 -22.55 8.46 -5.96
C PRO A 156 -22.90 9.81 -5.34
N ILE A 157 -21.89 10.61 -4.98
CA ILE A 157 -22.07 11.99 -4.52
C ILE A 157 -21.61 12.92 -5.64
N GLU A 158 -22.51 13.68 -6.24
CA GLU A 158 -22.18 14.68 -7.26
C GLU A 158 -21.28 15.78 -6.65
N GLY A 159 -20.12 16.02 -7.26
CA GLY A 159 -19.08 16.91 -6.69
C GLY A 159 -18.22 16.29 -5.57
N GLY A 160 -18.61 15.10 -5.09
CA GLY A 160 -17.95 14.40 -3.99
C GLY A 160 -18.22 14.99 -2.62
N LYS A 161 -17.95 14.22 -1.56
CA LYS A 161 -17.99 14.67 -0.16
C LYS A 161 -16.59 14.60 0.41
N THR A 162 -16.24 15.58 1.22
CA THR A 162 -14.95 15.57 1.91
C THR A 162 -15.04 14.74 3.19
N VAL A 163 -14.10 13.83 3.37
CA VAL A 163 -13.94 13.01 4.57
C VAL A 163 -12.51 13.15 5.06
N GLY A 164 -12.35 13.46 6.35
CA GLY A 164 -11.04 13.49 6.99
C GLY A 164 -10.39 12.10 6.92
N PHE A 165 -9.18 12.05 6.37
CA PHE A 165 -8.33 10.89 6.23
C PHE A 165 -6.96 11.23 6.82
N GLU A 166 -6.49 10.38 7.73
CA GLU A 166 -5.25 10.60 8.48
C GLU A 166 -4.28 9.48 8.14
N HIS A 167 -2.98 9.75 8.07
CA HIS A 167 -1.97 8.69 8.10
C HIS A 167 -1.21 8.71 9.42
N LEU A 168 -0.68 7.54 9.83
CA LEU A 168 -0.01 7.36 11.10
C LEU A 168 1.19 8.31 11.31
N LYS A 169 1.87 8.71 10.23
CA LYS A 169 3.01 9.64 10.28
C LYS A 169 2.61 11.11 10.05
N ASP A 170 1.33 11.44 10.07
CA ASP A 170 0.84 12.80 9.82
C ASP A 170 0.74 13.65 11.12
N ASP A 171 1.23 13.17 12.26
CA ASP A 171 1.19 13.85 13.58
C ASP A 171 -0.21 14.37 13.97
N GLY A 172 -1.26 13.61 13.65
CA GLY A 172 -2.65 13.98 13.94
C GLY A 172 -3.27 14.98 12.96
N LYS A 173 -2.57 15.37 11.88
CA LYS A 173 -3.15 16.17 10.81
C LYS A 173 -4.12 15.32 10.00
N THR A 174 -5.36 15.78 9.90
CA THR A 174 -6.36 15.18 9.00
C THR A 174 -6.29 15.86 7.64
N ARG A 175 -6.34 15.06 6.57
CA ARG A 175 -6.45 15.53 5.19
C ARG A 175 -7.84 15.27 4.69
N ASP A 176 -8.39 16.29 4.08
CA ASP A 176 -9.73 16.27 3.52
C ASP A 176 -9.69 15.55 2.16
N MET A 177 -10.10 14.29 2.12
CA MET A 177 -10.17 13.52 0.87
C MET A 177 -11.59 13.47 0.32
N VAL A 178 -11.71 13.65 -0.99
CA VAL A 178 -12.98 13.56 -1.69
C VAL A 178 -13.36 12.09 -1.87
N VAL A 179 -14.46 11.67 -1.25
CA VAL A 179 -15.08 10.37 -1.51
C VAL A 179 -16.07 10.49 -2.68
N PRO A 180 -16.03 9.54 -3.64
CA PRO A 180 -16.89 9.59 -4.83
C PRO A 180 -18.34 9.16 -4.55
N GLY A 181 -18.60 8.58 -3.39
CA GLY A 181 -19.92 8.10 -2.98
C GLY A 181 -19.91 7.47 -1.59
N GLU A 182 -21.10 7.11 -1.13
CA GLU A 182 -21.33 6.42 0.15
C GLU A 182 -21.71 4.96 -0.10
N ILE A 183 -21.19 4.04 0.73
CA ILE A 183 -21.59 2.62 0.69
C ILE A 183 -22.42 2.33 1.93
N THR A 184 -23.69 1.97 1.75
CA THR A 184 -24.63 1.72 2.84
C THR A 184 -25.14 0.29 2.88
N PHE A 185 -25.31 -0.26 4.08
CA PHE A 185 -25.95 -1.55 4.32
C PHE A 185 -26.40 -1.66 5.78
N SER A 186 -27.24 -2.64 6.07
CA SER A 186 -27.62 -3.00 7.44
C SER A 186 -27.16 -4.43 7.74
N LYS A 187 -26.57 -4.64 8.92
CA LYS A 187 -26.22 -5.97 9.41
C LYS A 187 -26.52 -6.05 10.90
N ASP A 188 -27.22 -7.10 11.31
CA ASP A 188 -27.56 -7.37 12.72
C ASP A 188 -28.24 -6.19 13.44
N GLY A 189 -29.08 -5.44 12.71
CA GLY A 189 -29.80 -4.28 13.25
C GLY A 189 -28.97 -2.99 13.35
N VAL A 190 -27.74 -2.99 12.83
CA VAL A 190 -26.88 -1.80 12.74
C VAL A 190 -26.78 -1.34 11.30
N ASP A 191 -27.03 -0.05 11.09
CA ASP A 191 -26.85 0.60 9.79
C ASP A 191 -25.42 1.14 9.67
N TYR A 192 -24.77 0.82 8.56
CA TYR A 192 -23.42 1.26 8.22
C TYR A 192 -23.45 2.22 7.04
N ASN A 193 -22.63 3.27 7.12
CA ASN A 193 -22.36 4.19 6.02
C ASN A 193 -20.84 4.36 5.90
N LEU A 194 -20.25 3.64 4.94
CA LEU A 194 -18.82 3.57 4.77
C LEU A 194 -18.33 4.58 3.72
N ALA A 195 -17.18 5.16 4.01
CA ALA A 195 -16.40 5.93 3.05
C ALA A 195 -15.41 5.03 2.32
N ALA A 196 -15.39 5.10 0.99
CA ALA A 196 -14.36 4.44 0.19
C ALA A 196 -13.68 5.46 -0.73
N PHE A 197 -12.40 5.25 -0.98
CA PHE A 197 -11.56 6.18 -1.73
C PHE A 197 -11.28 5.64 -3.13
N LYS A 198 -11.14 6.51 -4.11
CA LYS A 198 -10.86 6.08 -5.48
C LYS A 198 -9.49 5.40 -5.56
N SER A 199 -9.45 4.20 -6.13
CA SER A 199 -8.21 3.44 -6.37
C SER A 199 -8.26 2.83 -7.78
N GLY A 200 -7.82 3.63 -8.76
CA GLY A 200 -7.96 3.29 -10.18
C GLY A 200 -9.43 3.13 -10.58
N ARG A 201 -9.80 1.92 -11.01
CA ARG A 201 -11.19 1.53 -11.34
C ARG A 201 -11.99 0.99 -10.15
N ALA A 202 -11.33 0.71 -9.03
CA ALA A 202 -11.95 0.23 -7.82
C ALA A 202 -12.13 1.36 -6.79
N LEU A 203 -12.91 1.08 -5.77
CA LEU A 203 -12.97 1.83 -4.53
C LEU A 203 -12.21 1.05 -3.46
N GLN A 204 -11.40 1.75 -2.69
CA GLN A 204 -10.65 1.23 -1.56
C GLN A 204 -11.34 1.64 -0.26
N LEU A 205 -11.86 0.66 0.45
CA LEU A 205 -12.31 0.81 1.82
C LEU A 205 -11.11 0.59 2.75
N VAL A 206 -10.79 1.58 3.57
CA VAL A 206 -9.86 1.43 4.70
C VAL A 206 -10.69 1.29 5.95
N PHE A 207 -10.62 0.14 6.63
CA PHE A 207 -11.48 -0.17 7.76
C PHE A 207 -10.70 -0.76 8.93
N ALA A 208 -11.28 -0.62 10.13
CA ALA A 208 -10.86 -1.31 11.33
C ALA A 208 -12.09 -1.94 12.01
N ASP A 209 -11.85 -2.94 12.84
CA ASP A 209 -12.84 -3.68 13.59
C ASP A 209 -12.22 -4.16 14.91
N THR A 210 -13.00 -4.85 15.74
CA THR A 210 -12.53 -5.22 17.09
C THR A 210 -11.47 -6.32 17.11
N THR A 211 -11.11 -6.91 15.96
CA THR A 211 -9.98 -7.85 15.86
C THR A 211 -8.61 -7.15 15.80
N ASN A 212 -8.57 -5.85 15.46
CA ASN A 212 -7.32 -5.11 15.28
C ASN A 212 -6.52 -5.02 16.59
N GLY A 213 -5.25 -5.40 16.53
CA GLY A 213 -4.32 -5.38 17.67
C GLY A 213 -4.46 -6.59 18.60
N ASP A 214 -5.46 -7.43 18.37
CA ASP A 214 -5.67 -8.69 19.08
C ASP A 214 -5.33 -9.88 18.17
N SER A 215 -6.19 -10.16 17.19
CA SER A 215 -6.02 -11.28 16.25
C SER A 215 -5.65 -10.85 14.84
N THR A 216 -5.71 -9.55 14.53
CA THR A 216 -5.27 -8.95 13.25
C THR A 216 -4.31 -7.77 13.46
N TYR A 217 -3.62 -7.37 12.40
CA TYR A 217 -2.73 -6.20 12.38
C TYR A 217 -3.41 -4.96 12.94
N SER A 218 -2.71 -4.15 13.74
CA SER A 218 -3.32 -3.14 14.61
C SER A 218 -3.95 -1.94 13.91
N VAL A 219 -3.53 -1.60 12.69
CA VAL A 219 -3.94 -0.35 12.03
C VAL A 219 -5.26 -0.48 11.27
N GLY A 220 -5.60 -1.68 10.80
CA GLY A 220 -6.75 -1.90 9.93
C GLY A 220 -6.39 -2.74 8.70
N ARG A 221 -7.37 -2.88 7.82
CA ARG A 221 -7.30 -3.67 6.59
C ARG A 221 -7.92 -2.89 5.44
N PHE A 222 -7.59 -3.28 4.22
CA PHE A 222 -8.17 -2.74 3.01
C PHE A 222 -9.12 -3.73 2.36
N LEU A 223 -10.23 -3.23 1.82
CA LEU A 223 -11.10 -3.98 0.93
C LEU A 223 -11.26 -3.18 -0.37
N PHE A 224 -10.99 -3.83 -1.51
CA PHE A 224 -11.16 -3.21 -2.82
C PHE A 224 -12.45 -3.71 -3.46
N VAL A 225 -13.33 -2.80 -3.84
CA VAL A 225 -14.64 -3.13 -4.41
C VAL A 225 -14.90 -2.36 -5.70
N VAL A 226 -15.73 -2.92 -6.56
CA VAL A 226 -16.19 -2.27 -7.79
C VAL A 226 -17.72 -2.26 -7.74
N PRO A 227 -18.37 -1.10 -7.59
CA PRO A 227 -19.82 -1.00 -7.71
C PRO A 227 -20.29 -1.43 -9.10
N ASN A 228 -21.43 -2.10 -9.15
CA ASN A 228 -22.14 -2.40 -10.39
C ASN A 228 -22.80 -1.13 -10.94
N GLU A 229 -23.16 -1.15 -12.23
CA GLU A 229 -23.81 -0.02 -12.89
C GLU A 229 -25.17 0.35 -12.27
N ASP A 230 -25.84 -0.62 -11.63
CA ASP A 230 -27.11 -0.43 -10.93
C ASP A 230 -26.96 0.12 -9.50
N GLY A 231 -25.73 0.41 -9.07
CA GLY A 231 -25.42 0.92 -7.74
C GLY A 231 -25.29 -0.17 -6.67
N THR A 232 -25.48 -1.45 -6.99
CA THR A 232 -25.22 -2.53 -6.03
C THR A 232 -23.71 -2.75 -5.87
N VAL A 233 -23.26 -3.12 -4.68
CA VAL A 233 -21.85 -3.47 -4.43
C VAL A 233 -21.77 -4.62 -3.44
N THR A 234 -20.96 -5.63 -3.76
CA THR A 234 -20.66 -6.73 -2.85
C THR A 234 -19.40 -6.42 -2.05
N LEU A 235 -19.53 -6.37 -0.73
CA LEU A 235 -18.41 -6.27 0.21
C LEU A 235 -18.05 -7.68 0.67
N ASP A 236 -17.10 -8.32 -0.01
CA ASP A 236 -16.56 -9.62 0.40
C ASP A 236 -15.30 -9.43 1.26
N PHE A 237 -15.48 -9.39 2.59
CA PHE A 237 -14.37 -9.21 3.52
C PHE A 237 -13.42 -10.42 3.58
N ASN A 238 -13.74 -11.56 2.95
CA ASN A 238 -12.76 -12.64 2.79
C ASN A 238 -11.58 -12.21 1.90
N LEU A 239 -11.80 -11.19 1.07
CA LEU A 239 -10.80 -10.57 0.20
C LEU A 239 -10.18 -9.31 0.85
N ALA A 240 -10.43 -9.05 2.13
CA ALA A 240 -9.76 -7.98 2.85
C ALA A 240 -8.27 -8.31 3.02
N VAL A 241 -7.42 -7.32 2.76
CA VAL A 241 -5.97 -7.45 2.75
C VAL A 241 -5.30 -6.55 3.76
N LEU A 242 -4.11 -6.93 4.19
CA LEU A 242 -3.25 -6.09 4.99
C LEU A 242 -2.72 -4.89 4.17
N PRO A 243 -2.66 -3.70 4.78
CA PRO A 243 -2.07 -2.53 4.14
C PRO A 243 -0.56 -2.76 3.89
N PRO A 244 0.06 -2.05 2.92
CA PRO A 244 1.50 -2.19 2.66
C PRO A 244 2.39 -1.99 3.88
N CYS A 245 1.99 -1.12 4.81
CA CYS A 245 2.75 -0.87 6.02
C CYS A 245 2.77 -2.03 7.03
N ALA A 246 1.88 -3.03 6.87
CA ALA A 246 1.98 -4.29 7.59
C ALA A 246 3.17 -5.15 7.15
N PHE A 247 3.81 -4.82 6.02
CA PHE A 247 4.95 -5.54 5.44
C PHE A 247 6.26 -4.74 5.49
N SER A 248 6.20 -3.42 5.70
CA SER A 248 7.39 -2.58 5.85
C SER A 248 7.07 -1.23 6.50
N TYR A 249 7.88 -0.80 7.47
CA TYR A 249 7.77 0.52 8.12
C TYR A 249 8.05 1.70 7.20
N ASN A 250 8.60 1.42 6.01
CA ASN A 250 8.90 2.44 5.01
C ASN A 250 7.65 2.95 4.28
N PHE A 251 6.49 2.30 4.47
CA PHE A 251 5.21 2.85 4.04
C PHE A 251 4.60 3.77 5.12
N ASN A 252 3.83 4.78 4.69
CA ASN A 252 2.97 5.56 5.58
C ASN A 252 1.59 4.87 5.65
N CYS A 253 1.15 4.47 6.85
CA CYS A 253 -0.13 3.77 7.01
C CYS A 253 -1.29 4.76 6.97
N PRO A 254 -2.31 4.60 6.12
CA PRO A 254 -3.57 5.31 6.30
C PRO A 254 -4.33 4.75 7.50
N LEU A 255 -4.95 5.64 8.26
CA LEU A 255 -5.85 5.32 9.36
C LEU A 255 -7.30 5.24 8.85
N PRO A 256 -8.08 4.24 9.29
CA PRO A 256 -9.49 4.15 8.95
C PRO A 256 -10.28 5.38 9.42
N PRO A 257 -11.10 5.99 8.54
CA PRO A 257 -12.10 6.98 8.93
C PRO A 257 -13.00 6.46 10.05
N ALA A 258 -13.51 7.35 10.91
CA ALA A 258 -14.32 6.97 12.07
C ALA A 258 -15.53 6.10 11.70
N GLN A 259 -16.22 6.43 10.60
CA GLN A 259 -17.38 5.67 10.11
C GLN A 259 -17.03 4.29 9.53
N ASN A 260 -15.75 4.02 9.25
CA ASN A 260 -15.25 2.72 8.79
C ASN A 260 -14.71 1.86 9.95
N ARG A 261 -14.96 2.25 11.21
CA ARG A 261 -14.54 1.50 12.40
C ARG A 261 -15.73 0.69 12.93
N PHE A 262 -15.69 -0.60 12.69
CA PHE A 262 -16.72 -1.54 13.10
C PHE A 262 -16.62 -1.86 14.59
N ALA A 263 -17.75 -1.83 15.29
CA ALA A 263 -17.83 -2.21 16.71
C ALA A 263 -17.96 -3.72 16.94
N VAL A 264 -17.83 -4.52 15.88
CA VAL A 264 -17.97 -5.98 15.88
C VAL A 264 -16.75 -6.61 15.20
N PRO A 265 -16.38 -7.86 15.53
CA PRO A 265 -15.21 -8.49 14.93
C PRO A 265 -15.49 -8.93 13.50
N ILE A 266 -14.62 -8.56 12.55
CA ILE A 266 -14.70 -9.04 11.17
C ILE A 266 -13.74 -10.21 10.98
N GLU A 267 -14.22 -11.41 11.30
CA GLU A 267 -13.47 -12.68 11.19
C GLU A 267 -13.43 -13.22 9.75
N ALA A 268 -12.95 -12.41 8.82
CA ALA A 268 -12.73 -12.73 7.42
C ALA A 268 -11.51 -11.97 6.89
N GLY A 269 -10.78 -12.54 5.93
CA GLY A 269 -9.64 -11.88 5.27
C GLY A 269 -8.29 -12.10 5.97
N GLU A 270 -7.28 -11.34 5.54
CA GLU A 270 -5.91 -11.39 6.06
C GLU A 270 -5.85 -10.90 7.53
N LYS A 271 -4.95 -11.49 8.32
CA LYS A 271 -4.76 -11.24 9.75
C LYS A 271 -3.41 -10.58 10.05
N ASN A 272 -2.31 -11.29 9.80
CA ASN A 272 -0.95 -10.88 10.13
C ASN A 272 0.06 -11.43 9.12
N VAL A 273 1.24 -10.81 9.06
CA VAL A 273 2.38 -11.34 8.31
C VAL A 273 3.18 -12.25 9.22
N LEU A 274 3.43 -13.49 8.79
CA LEU A 274 4.17 -14.47 9.57
C LEU A 274 5.55 -14.76 8.97
N ASN A 275 6.51 -15.05 9.83
CA ASN A 275 7.81 -15.60 9.42
C ASN A 275 7.71 -17.11 9.14
N LYS A 276 8.80 -17.71 8.68
CA LYS A 276 8.90 -19.16 8.36
C LYS A 276 8.62 -20.08 9.55
N GLU A 277 8.79 -19.59 10.78
CA GLU A 277 8.50 -20.30 12.01
C GLU A 277 7.04 -20.15 12.47
N GLY A 278 6.23 -19.36 11.76
CA GLY A 278 4.82 -19.09 12.08
C GLY A 278 4.61 -18.05 13.19
N ALA A 279 5.66 -17.32 13.59
CA ALA A 279 5.56 -16.16 14.48
C ALA A 279 5.30 -14.88 13.66
N LEU A 280 4.86 -13.80 14.31
CA LEU A 280 4.74 -12.49 13.66
C LEU A 280 6.08 -12.10 13.05
N LEU A 281 6.07 -11.71 11.77
CA LEU A 281 7.27 -11.23 11.10
C LEU A 281 7.69 -9.91 11.76
N SER A 282 8.81 -9.94 12.48
CA SER A 282 9.42 -8.74 13.03
C SER A 282 9.97 -7.92 11.88
N LEU A 283 9.18 -6.95 11.46
CA LEU A 283 9.72 -5.84 10.73
C LEU A 283 10.55 -5.08 11.78
N SER A 284 11.85 -4.91 11.58
CA SER A 284 12.61 -3.94 12.37
C SER A 284 12.84 -2.74 11.48
N PRO A 285 12.77 -1.50 11.99
CA PRO A 285 13.55 -0.45 11.36
C PRO A 285 14.99 -0.96 11.37
N SER A 286 15.60 -1.17 10.21
CA SER A 286 17.01 -1.50 10.12
C SER A 286 17.76 -0.57 11.09
N ALA A 287 18.46 -1.16 12.06
CA ALA A 287 19.02 -0.41 13.17
C ALA A 287 20.02 0.64 12.65
N HIS A 288 19.69 1.91 12.95
CA HIS A 288 20.56 3.10 13.02
C HIS A 288 21.23 3.63 11.75
#